data_AF-A0A7R9EG89-F1
#
_entry.id   AF-A0A7R9EG89-F1
#
_cell.length_a   1.000
_cell.length_b   1.000
_cell.length_c   1.000
_cell.angle_alpha   90.00
_cell.angle_beta   90.00
_cell.angle_gamma   90.00
#
_symmetry.space_group_name_H-M   'P 1'
#
loop_
_entity.id
_entity.type
_entity.pdbx_description
1 polymer ?
#
loop_
_entity_poly.entity_id
_entity_poly.type
_entity_poly.pdbx_seq_one_letter_code
_entity_poly.pdbx_strand_id
1 'polypeptide(L)'
;MKSVCNTAMALVVVFVVLTLTEAKEERYTSRYDNVDVERILQSARLLDNYMKCLLEKGPCTPDGKEMKNLLPDALKTDCEKCTEKQRTTSQKVMKHLMKTRPDDWAKLTKKYDPEGLYRSRYSALFVDHMSGRA
;
A
#
# COMPACT_ATOMS: atom_id res chain seq x y z
N MET A 1 50.12 -25.03 -38.96
CA MET A 1 49.67 -23.77 -38.33
C MET A 1 48.14 -23.76 -38.41
N LYS A 2 47.43 -24.08 -37.34
CA LYS A 2 47.19 -23.27 -36.12
C LYS A 2 46.30 -22.04 -36.44
N SER A 3 45.15 -21.99 -35.77
CA SER A 3 44.43 -20.75 -35.37
C SER A 3 43.05 -20.41 -35.97
N VAL A 4 42.29 -21.34 -36.58
CA VAL A 4 40.89 -21.01 -37.01
C VAL A 4 39.80 -21.64 -36.13
N CYS A 5 40.13 -22.62 -35.28
CA CYS A 5 39.12 -23.26 -34.41
C CYS A 5 38.92 -22.54 -33.05
N ASN A 6 39.84 -21.64 -32.67
CA ASN A 6 39.84 -21.03 -31.33
C ASN A 6 38.98 -19.75 -31.22
N THR A 7 38.54 -19.18 -32.34
CA THR A 7 37.72 -17.95 -32.36
C THR A 7 36.22 -18.24 -32.39
N ALA A 8 35.80 -19.39 -32.92
CA ALA A 8 34.38 -19.79 -32.96
C ALA A 8 33.82 -20.14 -31.57
N MET A 9 34.66 -20.65 -30.66
CA MET A 9 34.24 -20.98 -29.29
C MET A 9 34.08 -19.73 -28.42
N ALA A 10 34.75 -18.62 -28.76
CA ALA A 10 34.64 -17.36 -28.02
C ALA A 10 33.36 -16.58 -28.35
N LEU A 11 32.78 -16.75 -29.54
CA LEU A 11 31.56 -16.04 -29.94
C LEU A 11 30.28 -16.62 -29.31
N VAL A 12 30.28 -17.91 -28.95
CA VAL A 12 29.13 -18.54 -28.28
C VAL A 12 29.04 -18.14 -26.80
N VAL A 13 30.17 -17.77 -26.17
CA VAL A 13 30.23 -17.34 -24.77
C VAL A 13 29.68 -15.92 -24.56
N VAL A 14 29.58 -15.10 -25.61
CA VAL A 14 29.21 -13.68 -25.48
C VAL A 14 27.70 -13.42 -25.63
N PHE A 15 26.94 -14.30 -26.25
CA PHE A 15 25.50 -14.06 -26.51
C PHE A 15 24.52 -14.65 -25.47
N VAL A 16 25.02 -15.42 -24.50
CA VAL A 16 24.22 -15.94 -23.38
C VAL A 16 24.71 -15.31 -22.08
N VAL A 17 24.92 -13.99 -22.09
CA VAL A 17 24.73 -13.21 -20.87
C VAL A 17 23.21 -13.14 -20.69
N LEU A 18 22.65 -14.21 -20.14
CA LEU A 18 21.34 -14.17 -19.50
C LEU A 18 21.45 -13.13 -18.39
N THR A 19 21.16 -11.88 -18.73
CA THR A 19 20.97 -10.82 -17.75
C THR A 19 19.78 -11.27 -16.92
N LEU A 20 20.06 -11.86 -15.76
CA LEU A 20 19.12 -11.92 -14.65
C LEU A 20 18.89 -10.46 -14.26
N THR A 21 18.02 -9.77 -14.99
CA THR A 21 17.44 -8.53 -14.50
C THR A 21 16.58 -8.97 -13.33
N GLU A 22 17.13 -8.89 -12.11
CA GLU A 22 16.31 -8.82 -10.92
C GLU A 22 15.33 -7.68 -11.18
N ALA A 23 14.08 -8.03 -11.48
CA ALA A 23 13.02 -7.05 -11.53
C ALA A 23 12.97 -6.46 -10.13
N LYS A 24 13.57 -5.28 -9.93
CA LYS A 24 13.43 -4.54 -8.69
C LYS A 24 11.94 -4.30 -8.55
N GLU A 25 11.29 -5.06 -7.67
CA GLU A 25 9.90 -4.81 -7.32
C GLU A 25 9.83 -3.36 -6.81
N GLU A 26 9.17 -2.50 -7.56
CA GLU A 26 8.96 -1.12 -7.17
C GLU A 26 8.02 -1.09 -5.97
N ARG A 27 8.56 -1.05 -4.75
CA ARG A 27 7.78 -0.91 -3.52
C ARG A 27 7.60 0.55 -3.14
N TYR A 28 6.52 0.87 -2.43
CA TYR A 28 6.39 2.14 -1.75
C TYR A 28 7.48 2.31 -0.70
N THR A 29 7.80 3.56 -0.38
CA THR A 29 8.79 3.87 0.65
C THR A 29 8.39 3.24 1.99
N SER A 30 9.34 2.57 2.64
CA SER A 30 9.16 2.00 3.99
C SER A 30 9.51 2.99 5.11
N ARG A 31 9.84 4.25 4.77
CA ARG A 31 10.22 5.29 5.75
C ARG A 31 9.20 5.44 6.89
N TYR A 32 7.93 5.25 6.58
CA TYR A 32 6.82 5.43 7.52
C TYR A 32 6.24 4.11 8.04
N ASP A 33 6.86 2.98 7.73
CA ASP A 33 6.41 1.67 8.22
C ASP A 33 6.46 1.58 9.75
N ASN A 34 7.27 2.42 10.43
CA ASN A 34 7.40 2.44 11.89
C ASN A 34 6.55 3.51 12.59
N VAL A 35 5.60 4.13 11.89
CA VAL A 35 4.62 5.01 12.54
C VAL A 35 3.81 4.23 13.57
N ASP A 36 3.71 4.76 14.79
CA ASP A 36 2.90 4.17 15.87
C ASP A 36 1.41 4.39 15.60
N VAL A 37 0.84 3.46 14.83
CA VAL A 37 -0.56 3.45 14.42
C VAL A 37 -1.48 3.25 15.62
N GLU A 38 -1.07 2.49 16.64
CA GLU A 38 -1.91 2.27 17.83
C GLU A 38 -2.17 3.56 18.58
N ARG A 39 -1.13 4.33 18.84
CA ARG A 39 -1.24 5.62 19.51
C ARG A 39 -2.10 6.59 18.70
N ILE A 40 -2.04 6.53 17.37
CA ILE A 40 -2.90 7.36 16.51
C ILE A 40 -4.36 6.93 16.65
N LEU A 41 -4.66 5.64 16.51
CA LEU A 41 -6.03 5.10 16.59
C LEU A 41 -6.66 5.28 17.97
N GLN A 42 -5.86 5.23 19.04
CA GLN A 42 -6.33 5.43 20.42
C GLN A 42 -6.47 6.92 20.81
N SER A 43 -5.98 7.85 20.00
CA SER A 43 -6.04 9.29 20.29
C SER A 43 -6.99 10.00 19.34
N ALA A 44 -8.17 10.39 19.83
CA ALA A 44 -9.14 11.16 19.05
C ALA A 44 -8.52 12.39 18.38
N ARG A 45 -7.69 13.14 19.12
CA ARG A 45 -6.99 14.33 18.60
C ARG A 45 -6.07 14.00 17.42
N LEU A 46 -5.28 12.92 17.51
CA LEU A 46 -4.36 12.54 16.44
C LEU A 46 -5.13 12.00 15.25
N LEU A 47 -6.07 11.08 15.47
CA LEU A 47 -6.90 10.50 14.43
C LEU A 47 -7.66 11.59 13.66
N ASP A 48 -8.27 12.56 14.36
CA ASP A 48 -8.97 13.68 13.73
C ASP A 48 -8.05 14.52 12.83
N ASN A 49 -6.78 14.68 13.19
CA ASN A 49 -5.81 15.38 12.35
C ASN A 49 -5.48 14.59 11.07
N TYR A 50 -5.31 13.27 11.16
CA TYR A 50 -5.16 12.43 9.97
C TYR A 50 -6.41 12.45 9.10
N MET A 51 -7.60 12.35 9.70
CA MET A 51 -8.86 12.42 8.96
C MET A 51 -9.01 13.76 8.23
N LYS A 52 -8.68 14.88 8.88
CA LYS A 52 -8.67 16.21 8.24
C LYS A 52 -7.67 16.26 7.08
N CYS A 53 -6.46 15.74 7.25
CA CYS A 53 -5.47 15.67 6.17
C CYS A 53 -6.00 14.87 4.97
N LEU A 54 -6.48 13.64 5.21
CA LEU A 54 -6.95 12.74 4.16
C LEU A 54 -8.21 13.24 3.46
N LEU A 55 -9.07 13.98 4.16
CA LEU A 55 -10.27 14.61 3.59
C LEU A 55 -9.99 16.01 3.03
N GLU A 56 -8.74 16.47 3.07
CA GLU A 56 -8.31 17.80 2.59
C GLU A 56 -9.00 18.97 3.30
N LYS A 57 -9.21 18.82 4.61
CA LYS A 57 -9.83 19.79 5.51
C LYS A 57 -8.87 20.35 6.56
N GLY A 58 -7.57 20.12 6.40
CA GLY A 58 -6.56 20.57 7.35
C GLY A 58 -5.14 20.21 6.93
N PRO A 59 -4.14 20.60 7.74
CA PRO A 59 -2.75 20.31 7.46
C PRO A 59 -2.45 18.81 7.57
N CYS A 60 -1.42 18.38 6.85
CA CYS A 60 -0.91 17.01 6.91
C CYS A 60 0.45 17.00 7.61
N THR A 61 0.68 15.99 8.44
CA THR A 61 2.02 15.58 8.83
C THR A 61 2.76 15.02 7.60
N PRO A 62 4.10 14.92 7.61
CA PRO A 62 4.85 14.37 6.48
C PRO A 62 4.39 12.95 6.08
N ASP A 63 4.13 12.09 7.06
CA ASP A 63 3.65 10.73 6.86
C ASP A 63 2.19 10.68 6.40
N GLY A 64 1.32 11.53 6.97
CA GLY A 64 -0.06 11.66 6.50
C GLY A 64 -0.15 12.17 5.05
N LYS A 65 0.75 13.07 4.65
CA LYS A 65 0.85 13.56 3.28
C LYS A 65 1.30 12.46 2.32
N GLU A 66 2.30 11.68 2.71
CA GLU A 66 2.77 10.55 1.91
C GLU A 66 1.64 9.54 1.70
N MET A 67 0.97 9.12 2.78
CA MET A 67 -0.16 8.20 2.72
C MET A 67 -1.28 8.75 1.81
N LYS A 68 -1.63 10.03 1.94
CA LYS A 68 -2.63 10.69 1.09
C LYS A 68 -2.30 10.55 -0.40
N ASN A 69 -1.03 10.68 -0.77
CA ASN A 69 -0.58 10.62 -2.16
C ASN A 69 -0.55 9.19 -2.70
N LEU A 70 -0.22 8.20 -1.85
CA LEU A 70 -0.12 6.79 -2.25
C LEU A 70 -1.47 6.08 -2.29
N LEU A 71 -2.46 6.52 -1.50
CA LEU A 71 -3.77 5.86 -1.37
C LEU A 71 -4.48 5.61 -2.72
N PRO A 72 -4.56 6.58 -3.67
CA PRO A 72 -5.23 6.33 -4.95
C PRO A 72 -4.60 5.19 -5.75
N ASP A 73 -3.26 5.15 -5.81
CA ASP A 73 -2.53 4.10 -6.52
C ASP A 73 -2.68 2.75 -5.79
N ALA A 74 -2.53 2.74 -4.46
CA ALA A 74 -2.69 1.54 -3.64
C ALA A 74 -4.09 0.92 -3.76
N LEU A 75 -5.15 1.72 -3.88
CA LEU A 75 -6.50 1.18 -4.06
C LEU A 75 -6.71 0.65 -5.48
N LYS A 76 -6.17 1.33 -6.49
CA LYS A 76 -6.29 0.94 -7.90
C LYS A 76 -5.51 -0.34 -8.23
N THR A 77 -4.31 -0.48 -7.66
CA THR A 77 -3.38 -1.58 -7.93
C THR A 77 -3.44 -2.69 -6.88
N ASP A 78 -4.40 -2.62 -5.95
CA ASP A 78 -4.50 -3.61 -4.86
C ASP A 78 -3.24 -3.70 -3.99
N CYS A 79 -2.68 -2.53 -3.71
CA CYS A 79 -1.51 -2.35 -2.89
C CYS A 79 -0.31 -3.12 -3.45
N GLU A 80 -0.21 -3.35 -4.77
CA GLU A 80 0.85 -4.16 -5.41
C GLU A 80 2.25 -3.82 -4.87
N LYS A 81 2.50 -2.52 -4.71
CA LYS A 81 3.76 -1.94 -4.23
C LYS A 81 3.91 -1.88 -2.70
N CYS A 82 2.90 -2.30 -1.94
CA CYS A 82 2.92 -2.20 -0.48
C CYS A 82 3.84 -3.22 0.16
N THR A 83 4.46 -2.84 1.28
CA THR A 83 5.13 -3.79 2.17
C THR A 83 4.09 -4.65 2.91
N GLU A 84 4.51 -5.80 3.43
CA GLU A 84 3.62 -6.63 4.27
C GLU A 84 3.11 -5.85 5.50
N LYS A 85 3.97 -5.02 6.08
CA LYS A 85 3.61 -4.14 7.19
C LYS A 85 2.57 -3.10 6.80
N GLN A 86 2.67 -2.50 5.61
CA GLN A 86 1.66 -1.56 5.11
C GLN A 86 0.31 -2.25 4.88
N ARG A 87 0.31 -3.47 4.34
CA ARG A 87 -0.93 -4.26 4.13
C ARG A 87 -1.63 -4.59 5.45
N THR A 88 -0.89 -5.17 6.39
CA THR A 88 -1.42 -5.56 7.72
C THR A 88 -1.87 -4.34 8.53
N THR A 89 -1.09 -3.25 8.52
CA THR A 89 -1.45 -1.98 9.17
C THR A 89 -2.72 -1.39 8.56
N SER A 90 -2.84 -1.37 7.23
CA SER A 90 -4.03 -0.86 6.54
C SER A 90 -5.27 -1.64 6.95
N GLN A 91 -5.22 -2.98 6.97
CA GLN A 91 -6.29 -3.84 7.47
C GLN A 91 -6.71 -3.44 8.89
N LYS A 92 -5.75 -3.25 9.80
CA LYS A 92 -6.03 -2.84 11.18
C LYS A 92 -6.75 -1.49 11.26
N VAL A 93 -6.25 -0.50 10.52
CA VAL A 93 -6.83 0.86 10.49
C VAL A 93 -8.26 0.82 9.97
N MET A 94 -8.53 0.09 8.88
CA MET A 94 -9.88 -0.02 8.33
C MET A 94 -10.85 -0.66 9.31
N LYS A 95 -10.45 -1.79 9.92
CA LYS A 95 -11.25 -2.47 10.95
C LYS A 95 -11.57 -1.54 12.12
N HIS A 96 -10.59 -0.78 12.59
CA HIS A 96 -10.80 0.21 13.65
C HIS A 96 -11.80 1.28 13.22
N LEU A 97 -11.57 1.94 12.08
CA LEU A 97 -12.42 3.04 11.59
C LEU A 97 -13.87 2.60 11.37
N MET A 98 -14.09 1.41 10.81
CA MET A 98 -15.45 0.90 10.64
C MET A 98 -16.17 0.68 11.98
N LYS A 99 -15.44 0.17 12.98
CA LYS A 99 -16.01 -0.17 14.28
C LYS A 99 -16.26 1.08 15.14
N THR A 100 -15.32 2.02 15.15
CA THR A 100 -15.31 3.14 16.12
C THR A 100 -15.64 4.50 15.48
N ARG A 101 -15.49 4.63 14.16
CA ARG A 101 -15.64 5.89 13.40
C ARG A 101 -16.35 5.68 12.05
N PRO A 102 -17.54 5.04 12.01
CA PRO A 102 -18.21 4.66 10.75
C PRO A 102 -18.49 5.84 9.81
N ASP A 103 -18.79 7.02 10.36
CA ASP A 103 -19.01 8.24 9.57
C ASP A 103 -17.74 8.71 8.86
N ASP A 104 -16.59 8.60 9.53
CA ASP A 104 -15.30 8.96 8.95
C ASP A 104 -14.87 7.94 7.89
N TRP A 105 -15.14 6.65 8.15
CA TRP A 105 -14.98 5.59 7.16
C TRP A 105 -15.82 5.85 5.89
N ALA A 106 -17.08 6.26 6.05
CA ALA A 106 -17.96 6.60 4.92
C ALA A 106 -17.44 7.80 4.11
N LYS A 107 -16.89 8.83 4.79
CA LYS A 107 -16.28 9.99 4.11
C LYS A 107 -15.04 9.60 3.31
N LEU A 108 -14.19 8.73 3.86
CA LEU A 108 -12.97 8.26 3.18
C LEU A 108 -13.30 7.40 1.97
N THR A 109 -14.19 6.42 2.12
CA THR A 109 -14.58 5.54 1.02
C THR A 109 -15.24 6.34 -0.11
N LYS A 110 -16.09 7.32 0.20
CA LYS A 110 -16.64 8.24 -0.81
C LYS A 110 -15.56 9.01 -1.58
N LYS A 111 -14.44 9.38 -0.93
CA LYS A 111 -13.35 10.14 -1.56
C LYS A 111 -12.41 9.26 -2.39
N TYR A 112 -12.05 8.09 -1.87
CA TYR A 112 -10.96 7.27 -2.40
C TYR A 112 -11.42 5.98 -3.10
N ASP A 113 -12.61 5.47 -2.79
CA ASP A 113 -13.21 4.28 -3.39
C ASP A 113 -14.69 4.54 -3.82
N PRO A 114 -14.95 5.55 -4.66
CA PRO A 114 -16.31 5.93 -5.04
C PRO A 114 -17.06 4.84 -5.81
N GLU A 115 -16.33 3.98 -6.51
CA GLU A 115 -16.86 2.83 -7.25
C GLU A 115 -17.03 1.58 -6.37
N GLY A 116 -16.54 1.61 -5.12
CA GLY A 116 -16.65 0.49 -4.19
C GLY A 116 -15.82 -0.74 -4.60
N LEU A 117 -14.82 -0.58 -5.46
CA LEU A 117 -14.00 -1.68 -5.97
C LEU A 117 -13.18 -2.29 -4.84
N TYR A 118 -12.60 -1.46 -3.97
CA TYR A 118 -11.87 -1.93 -2.81
C TYR A 118 -12.82 -2.61 -1.82
N ARG A 119 -13.98 -1.99 -1.55
CA ARG A 119 -15.03 -2.56 -0.70
C ARG A 119 -15.48 -3.95 -1.19
N SER A 120 -15.67 -4.11 -2.50
CA SER A 120 -16.05 -5.38 -3.11
C SER A 120 -14.95 -6.43 -2.92
N ARG A 121 -13.71 -6.07 -3.22
CA ARG A 121 -12.55 -6.97 -3.18
C ARG A 121 -12.25 -7.48 -1.77
N TYR A 122 -12.36 -6.61 -0.78
CA TYR A 122 -12.11 -6.94 0.62
C TYR A 122 -13.39 -7.20 1.40
N SER A 123 -14.50 -7.50 0.71
CA SER A 123 -15.82 -7.78 1.29
C SER A 123 -15.76 -8.78 2.45
N ALA A 124 -14.91 -9.80 2.41
CA ALA A 124 -14.71 -10.73 3.53
C ALA A 124 -14.23 -10.02 4.82
N LEU A 125 -13.30 -9.06 4.73
CA LEU A 125 -12.90 -8.22 5.87
C LEU A 125 -14.06 -7.35 6.39
N PHE A 126 -14.99 -6.98 5.50
CA PHE A 126 -16.13 -6.10 5.80
C PHE A 126 -17.36 -6.84 6.36
N VAL A 127 -17.60 -8.09 5.93
CA VAL A 127 -18.74 -8.92 6.35
C VAL A 127 -18.65 -9.28 7.83
N ASP A 128 -17.45 -9.60 8.33
CA ASP A 128 -17.25 -9.91 9.75
C ASP A 128 -17.63 -8.72 10.65
N HIS A 129 -17.33 -7.49 10.21
CA HIS A 129 -17.67 -6.29 10.97
C HIS A 129 -19.15 -5.90 10.87
N MET A 130 -19.77 -6.04 9.71
CA MET A 130 -21.21 -5.72 9.53
C MET A 130 -22.13 -6.75 10.19
N SER A 131 -21.65 -7.99 10.39
CA SER A 131 -22.43 -9.08 10.98
C SER A 131 -22.34 -9.15 12.52
N GLY A 132 -21.70 -8.18 13.17
CA GLY A 132 -21.64 -8.09 14.63
C GLY A 132 -20.87 -9.22 15.32
N ARG A 133 -20.04 -9.97 14.58
CA ARG A 133 -19.15 -10.99 15.12
C ARG A 133 -17.78 -10.37 15.35
N ALA A 134 -17.56 -9.90 16.58
CA ALA A 134 -16.26 -9.49 17.10
C ALA A 134 -15.89 -10.40 18.28
#